data_AF-A0A8I1I824-F1
#
_entry.id   AF-A0A8I1I824-F1
#
_cell.length_a   1.000
_cell.length_b   1.000
_cell.length_c   1.000
_cell.angle_alpha   90.00
_cell.angle_beta   90.00
_cell.angle_gamma   90.00
#
_symmetry.space_group_name_H-M   'P 1'
#
loop_
_entity.id
_entity.type
_entity.pdbx_description
1 polymer ?
#
loop_
_entity_poly.entity_id
_entity_poly.type
_entity_poly.pdbx_seq_one_letter_code
_entity_poly.pdbx_strand_id
1 'polypeptide(L)'
;EYALIVLRFNDQLAAWRNEMDGQDYRVLAENLDQHRTNIHNFCLSDIKIMNRLAEKAHQAPFSVSSKDDPDRTDYGQAIVKFCCEDVCGVVKSSK
;
A
#
# COMPACT_ATOMS: atom_id res chain seq x y z
N GLU A 1 5.05 4.57 -2.38
CA GLU A 1 5.91 3.36 -2.32
C GLU A 1 5.10 2.09 -2.05
N TYR A 2 4.31 2.03 -0.98
CA TYR A 2 3.49 0.84 -0.62
C TYR A 2 2.74 0.20 -1.80
N ALA A 3 1.96 1.00 -2.54
CA ALA A 3 1.16 0.50 -3.67
C ALA A 3 2.01 -0.18 -4.75
N LEU A 4 3.21 0.35 -5.05
CA LEU A 4 4.12 -0.25 -6.03
C LEU A 4 4.61 -1.62 -5.57
N ILE A 5 4.94 -1.75 -4.28
CA ILE A 5 5.38 -3.02 -3.69
C ILE A 5 4.24 -4.04 -3.76
N VAL A 6 3.02 -3.66 -3.36
CA VAL A 6 1.86 -4.55 -3.39
C VAL A 6 1.54 -5.02 -4.81
N LEU A 7 1.52 -4.09 -5.78
CA LEU A 7 1.19 -4.39 -7.17
C LEU A 7 2.21 -5.32 -7.84
N ARG A 8 3.49 -5.27 -7.44
CA ARG A 8 4.56 -6.10 -7.99
C ARG A 8 4.85 -7.35 -7.16
N PHE A 9 4.22 -7.50 -6.00
CA PHE A 9 4.63 -8.48 -4.99
C PHE A 9 4.61 -9.92 -5.53
N ASN A 10 3.49 -10.31 -6.13
CA ASN A 10 3.32 -11.68 -6.63
C ASN A 10 4.20 -11.95 -7.85
N ASP A 11 4.36 -10.97 -8.74
CA ASP A 11 5.22 -11.09 -9.91
C ASP A 11 6.69 -11.26 -9.49
N GLN A 12 7.13 -10.52 -8.47
CA GLN A 12 8.47 -10.64 -7.92
C GLN A 12 8.72 -12.01 -7.29
N LEU A 13 7.76 -12.53 -6.51
CA LEU A 13 7.85 -13.87 -5.94
C LEU A 13 7.88 -14.96 -7.03
N ALA A 14 7.08 -14.80 -8.08
CA ALA A 14 7.05 -15.74 -9.20
C ALA A 14 8.37 -15.75 -9.98
N ALA A 15 8.97 -14.59 -10.22
CA ALA A 15 10.27 -14.47 -10.87
C ALA A 15 11.37 -15.18 -10.05
N TRP A 16 11.50 -14.85 -8.77
CA TRP A 16 12.52 -15.44 -7.90
C TRP A 16 12.39 -16.95 -7.74
N ARG A 17 11.15 -17.47 -7.70
CA ARG A 17 10.92 -18.91 -7.61
C ARG A 17 11.53 -19.70 -8.77
N ASN A 18 11.67 -19.09 -9.95
CA ASN A 18 12.24 -19.72 -11.13
C ASN A 18 13.75 -19.49 -11.27
N GLU A 19 14.30 -18.47 -10.60
CA GLU A 19 15.66 -17.97 -10.81
C GLU A 19 16.63 -18.33 -9.66
N MET A 20 16.11 -18.62 -8.47
CA MET A 20 16.89 -18.71 -7.24
C MET A 20 16.82 -20.10 -6.60
N ASP A 21 17.81 -20.42 -5.77
CA ASP A 21 17.73 -21.59 -4.92
C ASP A 21 16.69 -21.42 -3.79
N GLY A 22 16.32 -22.53 -3.16
CA GLY A 22 15.25 -22.54 -2.17
C GLY A 22 15.55 -21.74 -0.90
N GLN A 23 16.81 -21.53 -0.55
CA GLN A 23 17.19 -20.77 0.65
C GLN A 23 17.20 -19.27 0.37
N ASP A 24 17.83 -18.86 -0.74
CA ASP A 24 17.87 -17.49 -1.19
C ASP A 24 16.48 -16.95 -1.50
N TYR A 25 15.63 -17.75 -2.15
CA TYR A 25 14.22 -17.42 -2.37
C TYR A 25 13.51 -17.12 -1.04
N ARG A 26 13.69 -17.95 -0.01
CA ARG A 26 13.00 -17.78 1.28
C ARG A 26 13.44 -16.49 1.97
N VAL A 27 14.74 -16.21 2.01
CA VAL A 27 15.28 -15.00 2.63
C VAL A 27 14.77 -13.75 1.91
N LEU A 28 14.77 -13.76 0.58
CA LEU A 28 14.31 -12.62 -0.21
C LEU A 28 12.80 -12.40 -0.12
N ALA A 29 12.01 -13.48 -0.12
CA ALA A 29 10.57 -13.40 0.07
C ALA A 29 10.20 -12.84 1.45
N GLU A 30 10.88 -13.28 2.51
CA GLU A 30 10.69 -12.77 3.87
C GLU A 30 11.08 -11.30 3.99
N ASN A 31 12.23 -10.91 3.41
CA ASN A 31 12.67 -9.52 3.39
C ASN A 31 11.68 -8.61 2.65
N LEU A 32 11.15 -9.08 1.51
CA LEU A 32 10.15 -8.34 0.74
C LEU A 32 8.85 -8.17 1.53
N ASP A 33 8.39 -9.22 2.21
CA ASP A 33 7.19 -9.16 3.04
C ASP A 33 7.37 -8.24 4.27
N GLN A 34 8.53 -8.32 4.93
CA GLN A 34 8.87 -7.46 6.05
C GLN A 34 8.91 -5.99 5.60
N HIS A 35 9.54 -5.71 4.46
CA HIS A 35 9.58 -4.37 3.89
C HIS A 35 8.18 -3.84 3.53
N ARG A 36 7.34 -4.66 2.88
CA ARG A 36 5.93 -4.36 2.61
C ARG A 36 5.17 -4.01 3.89
N THR A 37 5.36 -4.81 4.94
CA THR A 37 4.70 -4.62 6.24
C THR A 37 5.16 -3.34 6.94
N ASN A 38 6.46 -3.03 6.89
CA ASN A 38 7.01 -1.81 7.46
C ASN A 38 6.46 -0.56 6.79
N ILE A 39 6.44 -0.52 5.46
CA ILE A 39 5.89 0.62 4.73
C ILE A 39 4.38 0.73 4.97
N HIS A 40 3.66 -0.39 5.03
CA HIS A 40 2.24 -0.37 5.40
C HIS A 40 2.03 0.28 6.78
N ASN A 41 2.83 -0.09 7.77
CA ASN A 41 2.76 0.51 9.11
C ASN A 41 3.02 2.03 9.08
N PHE A 42 3.97 2.50 8.27
CA PHE A 42 4.21 3.93 8.10
C PHE A 42 3.00 4.63 7.48
N CYS A 43 2.41 4.09 6.41
CA CYS A 43 1.20 4.65 5.82
C CYS A 43 0.05 4.74 6.85
N LEU A 44 -0.14 3.71 7.69
CA LEU A 44 -1.16 3.73 8.74
C LEU A 44 -0.89 4.83 9.79
N SER A 45 0.38 5.05 10.14
CA SER A 45 0.78 6.12 11.06
C SER A 45 0.46 7.49 10.45
N ASP A 46 0.83 7.71 9.20
CA ASP A 46 0.60 8.97 8.49
C ASP A 46 -0.89 9.26 8.34
N ILE A 47 -1.71 8.27 7.97
CA ILE A 47 -3.17 8.40 7.88
C ILE A 47 -3.75 8.82 9.23
N LYS A 48 -3.31 8.20 10.34
CA LYS A 48 -3.77 8.59 11.68
C LYS A 48 -3.40 10.04 12.02
N ILE A 49 -2.21 10.49 11.64
CA ILE A 49 -1.77 11.88 11.85
C ILE A 49 -2.62 12.83 11.00
N MET A 50 -2.80 12.53 9.71
CA MET A 50 -3.62 13.33 8.80
C MET A 50 -5.08 13.43 9.28
N ASN A 51 -5.68 12.33 9.74
CA ASN A 51 -7.04 12.33 10.26
C ASN A 51 -7.18 13.20 11.52
N ARG A 52 -6.22 13.14 12.44
CA ARG A 52 -6.20 14.03 13.62
C ARG A 52 -6.04 15.51 13.24
N LEU A 53 -5.27 15.82 12.20
CA LEU A 53 -5.13 17.19 11.71
C LEU A 53 -6.41 17.68 11.04
N ALA A 54 -7.06 16.84 10.22
CA ALA A 54 -8.33 17.15 9.59
C ALA A 54 -9.43 17.39 10.63
N GLU A 55 -9.51 16.56 11.67
CA GLU A 55 -10.44 16.72 12.79
C GLU A 55 -10.27 18.09 13.47
N LYS A 56 -9.02 18.48 13.79
CA LYS A 56 -8.70 19.79 14.37
C LYS A 56 -9.06 20.96 13.45
N ALA A 57 -9.00 20.76 12.14
CA ALA A 57 -9.35 21.75 11.14
C ALA A 57 -10.84 21.72 10.75
N HIS A 58 -11.66 20.87 11.37
CA HIS A 58 -13.05 20.59 10.97
C HIS A 58 -13.22 20.20 9.49
N GLN A 59 -12.22 19.50 8.96
CA GLN A 59 -12.21 18.96 7.61
C GLN A 59 -12.58 17.47 7.62
N ALA A 60 -13.03 16.97 6.46
CA ALA A 60 -13.24 15.54 6.29
C ALA A 60 -11.92 14.78 6.50
N PRO A 61 -11.90 13.69 7.30
CA PRO A 61 -10.71 12.87 7.43
C PRO A 61 -10.37 12.23 6.09
N PHE A 62 -9.11 11.80 5.95
CA PHE A 62 -8.69 10.93 4.88
C PHE A 62 -9.41 9.58 5.06
N SER A 63 -10.58 9.44 4.43
CA SER A 63 -11.42 8.27 4.56
C SER A 63 -10.93 7.19 3.61
N VAL A 64 -10.30 6.17 4.17
CA VAL A 64 -9.77 5.03 3.43
C VAL A 64 -10.36 3.76 4.01
N SER A 65 -11.69 3.71 3.98
CA SER A 65 -12.56 2.54 3.89
C SER A 65 -14.01 3.00 4.02
N SER A 66 -14.93 2.35 3.31
CA SER A 66 -16.38 2.59 3.46
C SER A 66 -16.99 1.85 4.67
N LYS A 67 -16.16 1.18 5.47
CA LYS A 67 -16.57 0.44 6.67
C LYS A 67 -16.48 1.31 7.92
N ASP A 68 -17.39 1.05 8.87
CA ASP A 68 -17.42 1.75 10.16
C ASP A 68 -16.21 1.43 11.06
N ASP A 69 -15.63 0.23 10.93
CA ASP A 69 -14.40 -0.19 11.63
C ASP A 69 -13.43 -0.88 10.66
N PRO A 70 -12.61 -0.11 9.93
CA PRO A 70 -11.71 -0.66 8.92
C PRO A 70 -10.50 -1.34 9.53
N ASP A 71 -10.20 -2.53 9.02
CA ASP A 71 -9.00 -3.25 9.39
C ASP A 71 -7.79 -2.79 8.56
N ARG A 72 -6.62 -3.35 8.88
CA ARG A 72 -5.38 -3.02 8.17
C ARG A 72 -5.45 -3.32 6.67
N THR A 73 -6.14 -4.37 6.27
CA THR A 73 -6.30 -4.74 4.86
C THR A 73 -7.13 -3.70 4.11
N ASP A 74 -8.18 -3.18 4.74
CA ASP A 74 -9.03 -2.13 4.16
C ASP A 74 -8.21 -0.88 3.83
N TYR A 75 -7.37 -0.42 4.76
CA TYR A 75 -6.44 0.68 4.51
C TYR A 75 -5.46 0.38 3.37
N GLY A 76 -4.90 -0.83 3.35
CA GLY A 76 -4.00 -1.25 2.28
C GLY A 76 -4.66 -1.19 0.90
N GLN A 77 -5.88 -1.70 0.77
CA GLN A 77 -6.65 -1.67 -0.48
C GLN A 77 -6.99 -0.24 -0.89
N ALA A 78 -7.38 0.60 0.05
CA ALA A 78 -7.76 1.97 -0.22
C ALA A 78 -6.56 2.83 -0.67
N ILE A 79 -5.36 2.61 -0.10
CA ILE A 79 -4.11 3.23 -0.58
C ILE A 79 -3.81 2.81 -2.03
N VAL A 80 -3.90 1.50 -2.33
CA VAL A 80 -3.66 0.99 -3.70
C VAL A 80 -4.66 1.59 -4.67
N LYS A 81 -5.95 1.61 -4.31
CA LYS A 81 -7.01 2.19 -5.13
C LYS A 81 -6.75 3.67 -5.42
N PHE A 82 -6.46 4.47 -4.39
CA PHE A 82 -6.15 5.89 -4.54
C PHE A 82 -4.97 6.12 -5.51
N CYS A 83 -3.86 5.39 -5.33
CA CYS A 83 -2.71 5.50 -6.23
C CYS A 83 -3.04 5.11 -7.68
N CYS A 84 -3.86 4.07 -7.90
CA CYS A 84 -4.27 3.65 -9.23
C CYS A 84 -5.21 4.67 -9.90
N GLU A 85 -6.16 5.21 -9.15
CA GLU A 85 -7.13 6.20 -9.65
C GLU A 85 -6.46 7.53 -10.01
N ASP A 86 -5.52 8.00 -9.18
CA ASP A 86 -4.76 9.22 -9.43
C ASP A 86 -3.91 9.10 -10.71
N VAL A 87 -3.19 7.99 -10.88
CA VAL A 87 -2.44 7.70 -12.11
C VAL A 87 -3.37 7.63 -13.34
N CYS A 88 -4.53 6.99 -13.22
CA CYS A 88 -5.51 6.94 -14.31
C CYS A 88 -6.05 8.34 -14.66
N GLY A 89 -6.27 9.19 -13.66
CA GLY A 89 -6.68 10.58 -13.83
C GLY A 89 -5.65 11.39 -14.62
N VAL A 90 -4.38 11.32 -14.22
CA VAL A 90 -3.27 11.99 -14.91
C VAL A 90 -3.17 11.54 -16.37
N VAL A 91 -3.28 10.25 -16.66
CA VAL A 91 -3.20 9.71 -18.04
C VAL A 91 -4.37 10.19 -18.90
N LYS A 92 -5.58 10.32 -18.33
CA LYS A 92 -6.76 10.82 -19.05
C LYS A 92 -6.71 12.32 -19.30
N SER A 93 -6.17 13.11 -18.36
CA SER A 93 -6.01 14.56 -18.51
C SER A 93 -4.85 14.96 -19.42
N SER A 94 -3.97 14.02 -19.77
CA SER A 94 -2.81 14.25 -20.64
C SER A 94 -3.07 13.87 -22.12
N LYS A 95 -4.33 13.60 -22.48
CA LYS A 95 -4.80 13.36 -23.86
C LYS A 95 -5.71 14.50 -24.30
#